data_AF-A0A8T5TKQ4-F1
#
_entry.id   AF-A0A8T5TKQ4-F1
#
_cell.length_a   1.000
_cell.length_b   1.000
_cell.length_c   1.000
_cell.angle_alpha   90.00
_cell.angle_beta   90.00
_cell.angle_gamma   90.00
#
_symmetry.space_group_name_H-M   'P 1'
#
loop_
_entity.id
_entity.type
_entity.pdbx_description
1 polymer ?
#
loop_
_entity_poly.entity_id
_entity_poly.type
_entity_poly.pdbx_seq_one_letter_code
_entity_poly.pdbx_strand_id
1 'polypeptide(L)' 'MIDKQILKLSKLCEHWANHNESHKESYIKWRDIAREQLNLLTVVEKLDKAIEMMDKSTEFLLSARKDLEM' A
#
# COMPACT_ATOMS: atom_id res chain seq x y z
N MET A 1 12.74 -25.75 -13.87
CA MET A 1 11.53 -25.78 -13.02
C MET A 1 11.52 -24.50 -12.21
N ILE A 2 10.49 -23.67 -12.36
CA ILE A 2 10.32 -22.51 -11.46
C ILE A 2 10.01 -23.06 -10.07
N ASP A 3 10.74 -22.59 -9.06
CA ASP A 3 10.51 -22.99 -7.68
C ASP A 3 9.08 -22.59 -7.27
N LYS A 4 8.32 -23.54 -6.74
CA LYS A 4 6.93 -23.32 -6.29
C LYS A 4 6.84 -22.21 -5.24
N GLN A 5 7.88 -22.02 -4.43
CA GLN A 5 7.97 -20.95 -3.45
C GLN A 5 8.18 -19.59 -4.10
N ILE A 6 9.03 -19.49 -5.14
CA ILE A 6 9.23 -18.25 -5.91
C ILE A 6 7.91 -17.81 -6.56
N LEU A 7 7.20 -18.74 -7.20
CA LEU A 7 5.90 -18.44 -7.81
C LEU A 7 4.87 -18.00 -6.77
N LYS A 8 4.85 -18.63 -5.59
CA LYS A 8 3.96 -18.24 -4.50
C LYS A 8 4.31 -16.84 -3.98
N LEU A 9 5.59 -16.52 -3.82
CA LEU A 9 6.03 -15.22 -3.34
C LEU A 9 5.68 -14.10 -4.33
N SER A 10 5.90 -14.30 -5.63
CA SER A 10 5.50 -13.33 -6.67
C SER A 10 3.99 -12.99 -6.58
N LYS A 11 3.13 -14.00 -6.44
CA LYS A 11 1.68 -13.81 -6.25
C LYS A 11 1.34 -13.08 -4.95
N LEU A 12 2.07 -13.34 -3.87
CA LEU A 12 1.87 -12.64 -2.60
C LEU A 12 2.26 -11.17 -2.69
N CYS A 13 3.36 -10.84 -3.37
CA CYS A 13 3.77 -9.46 -3.60
C CYS A 13 2.70 -8.66 -4.34
N GLU A 14 2.14 -9.22 -5.42
CA GLU A 14 1.00 -8.62 -6.13
C GLU A 14 -0.23 -8.48 -5.23
N HIS A 15 -0.58 -9.53 -4.48
CA HIS A 15 -1.75 -9.52 -3.61
C HIS A 15 -1.65 -8.43 -2.52
N TRP A 16 -0.50 -8.30 -1.88
CA TRP A 16 -0.26 -7.28 -0.85
C TRP A 16 -0.27 -5.86 -1.44
N ALA A 17 0.30 -5.66 -2.64
CA ALA A 17 0.26 -4.39 -3.35
C ALA A 17 -1.19 -3.96 -3.64
N ASN A 18 -2.02 -4.86 -4.16
CA ASN A 18 -3.43 -4.60 -4.42
C ASN A 18 -4.21 -4.32 -3.12
N HIS A 19 -3.86 -5.01 -2.03
CA HIS A 19 -4.51 -4.79 -0.73
C HIS A 19 -4.17 -3.42 -0.13
N ASN A 20 -2.93 -2.96 -0.29
CA ASN A 20 -2.49 -1.62 0.09
C ASN A 20 -3.31 -0.54 -0.66
N GLU A 21 -3.55 -0.70 -1.96
CA GLU A 21 -4.37 0.24 -2.73
C GLU A 21 -5.80 0.32 -2.18
N SER A 22 -6.43 -0.82 -1.88
CA SER A 22 -7.77 -0.85 -1.28
C SER A 22 -7.82 -0.17 0.10
N HIS A 23 -6.80 -0.39 0.95
CA HIS A 23 -6.70 0.32 2.23
C HIS A 23 -6.47 1.81 2.07
N LYS A 24 -5.69 2.22 1.06
CA LYS A 24 -5.39 3.62 0.75
C LYS A 24 -6.65 4.42 0.51
N GLU A 25 -7.60 3.90 -0.25
CA GLU A 25 -8.87 4.57 -0.53
C GLU A 25 -9.63 4.91 0.77
N SER A 26 -9.69 3.96 1.71
CA SER A 26 -10.32 4.18 3.01
C SER A 26 -9.58 5.23 3.85
N TYR A 27 -8.24 5.21 3.82
CA TYR A 27 -7.42 6.18 4.56
C TYR A 27 -7.58 7.58 3.99
N ILE A 28 -7.59 7.72 2.65
CA ILE A 28 -7.82 8.99 1.96
C ILE A 28 -9.18 9.55 2.38
N LYS A 29 -10.24 8.74 2.30
CA LYS A 29 -11.60 9.16 2.70
C LYS A 29 -11.62 9.72 4.11
N TRP A 30 -11.01 9.03 5.07
CA TRP A 30 -11.02 9.47 6.47
C TRP A 30 -10.06 10.63 6.75
N ARG A 31 -8.96 10.74 6.01
CA ARG A 31 -8.07 11.89 6.04
C ARG A 31 -8.79 13.15 5.55
N ASP A 32 -9.60 13.03 4.50
CA ASP A 32 -10.40 14.14 3.97
C ASP A 32 -11.51 14.53 4.94
N ILE A 33 -12.24 13.57 5.53
CA ILE A 33 -13.21 13.85 6.61
C ILE A 33 -12.53 14.55 7.79
N ALA A 34 -11.37 14.05 8.25
CA ALA A 34 -10.62 14.63 9.36
C ALA A 34 -10.17 16.07 9.07
N ARG A 35 -9.82 16.38 7.82
CA ARG A 35 -9.41 17.71 7.36
C ARG A 35 -10.60 18.65 7.23
N GLU A 36 -11.62 18.25 6.49
CA GLU A 36 -12.69 19.13 6.03
C GLU A 36 -13.81 19.29 7.06
N GLN A 37 -14.13 18.23 7.81
CA GLN A 37 -15.30 18.21 8.69
C GLN A 37 -14.94 18.35 10.17
N LEU A 38 -13.76 17.88 10.57
CA LEU A 38 -13.37 17.76 11.98
C LEU A 38 -12.22 18.69 12.38
N ASN A 39 -11.53 19.32 11.42
CA ASN A 39 -10.37 20.18 11.63
C ASN A 39 -9.26 19.53 12.50
N LEU A 40 -9.04 18.23 12.36
CA LEU A 40 -8.06 17.45 13.14
C LEU A 40 -6.70 17.40 12.45
N LEU A 41 -6.02 18.54 12.31
CA LEU A 41 -4.82 18.68 11.48
C LEU A 41 -3.67 17.71 11.84
N THR A 42 -3.41 17.46 13.13
CA THR A 42 -2.39 16.48 13.54
C THR A 42 -2.75 15.03 13.17
N VAL A 43 -4.04 14.70 13.10
CA VAL A 43 -4.50 13.38 12.64
C VAL A 43 -4.34 13.27 11.13
N VAL A 44 -4.70 14.32 10.40
CA VAL A 44 -4.50 14.43 8.95
C VAL A 44 -3.04 14.19 8.58
N GLU A 45 -2.08 14.84 9.24
CA GLU A 45 -0.65 14.65 8.98
C GLU A 45 -0.18 13.20 9.18
N LYS A 46 -0.74 12.51 10.18
CA LYS A 46 -0.42 11.09 10.43
C LYS A 46 -1.00 10.19 9.36
N LEU A 47 -2.23 10.48 8.90
CA LEU A 47 -2.86 9.73 7.82
C LEU A 47 -2.15 9.96 6.49
N ASP A 48 -1.73 11.20 6.18
CA ASP A 48 -0.93 11.51 5.00
C ASP A 48 0.38 10.70 4.99
N LYS A 49 1.09 10.62 6.13
CA LYS A 49 2.29 9.78 6.27
C LYS A 49 1.98 8.29 6.11
N ALA A 50 0.88 7.80 6.67
CA ALA A 50 0.49 6.40 6.52
C ALA A 50 0.20 6.05 5.05
N ILE A 51 -0.48 6.94 4.32
CA ILE A 51 -0.72 6.81 2.89
C ILE A 51 0.60 6.80 2.10
N GLU A 52 1.51 7.72 2.40
CA GLU A 52 2.84 7.77 1.76
C GLU A 52 3.64 6.48 1.98
N MET A 53 3.64 5.95 3.21
CA MET A 53 4.35 4.69 3.50
C MET A 53 3.69 3.49 2.80
N MET A 54 2.37 3.53 2.62
CA MET A 54 1.65 2.49 1.90
C MET A 54 1.99 2.52 0.40
N ASP A 55 2.13 3.70 -0.20
CA ASP A 55 2.60 3.84 -1.58
C ASP A 55 4.02 3.30 -1.76
N LYS A 56 4.93 3.63 -0.84
CA LYS A 56 6.30 3.08 -0.86
C LYS A 56 6.31 1.55 -0.69
N SER A 57 5.47 1.02 0.20
CA SER A 57 5.32 -0.41 0.39
C SER A 57 4.86 -1.09 -0.91
N THR A 58 3.85 -0.53 -1.59
CA THR A 58 3.37 -1.01 -2.89
C THR A 58 4.47 -0.98 -3.95
N GLU A 59 5.25 0.10 -4.04
CA GLU A 59 6.38 0.20 -4.97
C GLU A 59 7.41 -0.92 -4.76
N PHE A 60 7.84 -1.15 -3.51
CA PHE A 60 8.79 -2.22 -3.19
C PHE A 60 8.21 -3.62 -3.46
N LEU A 61 6.93 -3.85 -3.19
CA LEU A 61 6.27 -5.12 -3.47
C LEU A 61 6.24 -5.42 -4.98
N LEU A 62 5.88 -4.44 -5.80
CA LEU A 62 5.86 -4.59 -7.26
C LEU A 62 7.26 -4.75 -7.84
N SER A 63 8.26 -4.04 -7.30
CA SER A 63 9.66 -4.24 -7.67
C SER A 63 10.14 -5.65 -7.34
N ALA A 64 9.89 -6.13 -6.12
CA ALA A 64 10.28 -7.47 -5.70
C ALA A 64 9.61 -8.55 -6.55
N ARG A 65 8.33 -8.37 -6.92
CA ARG A 65 7.65 -9.25 -7.86
C ARG A 65 8.38 -9.31 -9.21
N LYS A 66 8.73 -8.15 -9.78
CA LYS A 66 9.43 -8.07 -11.06
C LYS A 66 10.76 -8.82 -11.03
N ASP A 67 11.52 -8.69 -9.95
CA ASP A 67 12.80 -9.38 -9.77
C ASP A 67 12.64 -10.91 -9.65
N LEU A 68 11.48 -11.40 -9.19
CA LEU A 68 11.16 -12.83 -9.09
C LEU A 68 10.68 -13.45 -10.42
N GLU A 69 10.28 -12.63 -11.40
CA GLU A 69 9.81 -13.06 -12.72
C GLU A 69 10.91 -13.02 -13.80
N MET A 70 12.08 -12.44 -13.50
CA MET A 70 13.29 -12.43 -14.33
C MET A 70 14.11 -13.73 -14.22
#